data_AF-A0A534AQN9-F1
#
_entry.id   AF-A0A534AQN9-F1
#
_cell.length_a   1.000
_cell.length_b   1.000
_cell.length_c   1.000
_cell.angle_alpha   90.00
_cell.angle_beta   90.00
_cell.angle_gamma   90.00
#
_symmetry.space_group_name_H-M   'P 1'
#
loop_
_entity.id
_entity.type
_entity.pdbx_description
1 polymer ?
#
loop_
_entity_poly.entity_id
_entity_poly.type
_entity_poly.pdbx_seq_one_letter_code
_entity_poly.pdbx_strand_id
1 'polypeptide(L)'
;MTQRSAQHRGPPAPLVPLEVVISTAELAWRSCRAPQYQAESEVLVELARQLIRSPASILEHLADAVMRLCRGGSAGVSLIDEHRGEAL
;
A
#
# COMPACT_ATOMS: atom_id res chain seq x y z
N MET A 1 28.65 -2.14 12.52
CA MET A 1 28.55 -0.75 12.03
C MET A 1 28.89 -0.80 10.55
N THR A 2 27.94 -1.22 9.72
CA THR A 2 28.24 -1.75 8.38
C THR A 2 27.60 -0.86 7.32
N GLN A 3 28.47 -0.12 6.65
CA GLN A 3 28.41 0.35 5.26
C GLN A 3 27.06 0.79 4.69
N ARG A 4 26.88 2.12 4.62
CA ARG A 4 26.07 2.84 3.64
C ARG A 4 26.35 2.28 2.24
N SER A 5 25.38 1.57 1.65
CA SER A 5 25.41 1.18 0.24
C SER A 5 25.61 2.43 -0.62
N ALA A 6 26.76 2.49 -1.28
CA ALA A 6 27.05 3.49 -2.28
C ALA A 6 25.99 3.40 -3.38
N GLN A 7 25.30 4.52 -3.58
CA GLN A 7 24.25 4.68 -4.57
C GLN A 7 24.89 4.51 -5.95
N HIS A 8 24.32 3.64 -6.78
CA HIS A 8 24.73 3.43 -8.17
C HIS A 8 24.46 4.72 -8.97
N ARG A 9 25.45 5.61 -9.10
CA ARG A 9 25.33 6.86 -9.87
C ARG A 9 25.98 6.69 -11.24
N GLY A 10 25.29 5.97 -12.13
CA GLY A 10 25.52 6.08 -13.57
C GLY A 10 25.06 7.45 -14.11
N PRO A 11 25.40 7.82 -15.35
CA PRO A 11 24.90 9.05 -15.97
C PRO A 11 23.36 9.06 -15.93
N PRO A 12 22.71 10.22 -15.65
CA PRO A 12 21.26 10.28 -15.60
C PRO A 12 20.69 9.88 -16.97
N ALA A 13 19.71 8.98 -16.95
CA ALA A 13 18.99 8.61 -18.16
C ALA A 13 18.42 9.87 -18.84
N PRO A 14 18.25 9.86 -20.18
CA PRO A 14 17.65 10.98 -20.90
C PRO A 14 16.31 11.37 -20.26
N LEU A 15 16.12 12.67 -20.02
CA LEU A 15 14.88 13.19 -19.45
C LEU A 15 13.77 13.05 -20.50
N VAL A 16 12.68 12.38 -20.12
CA VAL A 16 11.46 12.28 -20.93
C VAL A 16 10.37 13.21 -20.38
N PRO A 17 9.48 13.75 -21.23
CA PRO A 17 8.34 14.55 -20.76
C PRO A 17 7.43 13.75 -19.83
N LEU A 18 6.82 14.42 -18.85
CA LEU A 18 6.01 13.79 -17.80
C LEU A 18 4.78 13.08 -18.40
N GLU A 19 4.20 13.66 -19.43
CA GLU A 19 3.06 13.12 -20.17
C GLU A 19 3.35 11.77 -20.83
N VAL A 20 4.62 11.43 -21.09
CA VAL A 20 5.02 10.11 -21.60
C VAL A 20 5.11 9.07 -20.47
N VAL A 21 5.31 9.53 -19.23
CA VAL A 21 5.43 8.68 -18.04
C VAL A 21 4.06 8.46 -17.38
N ILE A 22 3.20 9.48 -17.38
CA ILE A 22 1.85 9.39 -16.79
C ILE A 22 0.91 8.68 -17.77
N SER A 23 0.64 7.43 -17.46
CA SER A 23 -0.17 6.49 -18.24
C SER A 23 -1.46 6.13 -17.47
N THR A 24 -2.14 7.15 -16.94
CA THR A 24 -3.34 6.97 -16.09
C THR A 24 -4.51 6.40 -16.88
N ALA A 25 -4.64 6.73 -18.17
CA ALA A 25 -5.70 6.22 -19.03
C ALA A 25 -5.60 4.70 -19.21
N GLU A 26 -4.39 4.16 -19.09
CA GLU A 26 -4.04 2.77 -19.26
C GLU A 26 -4.45 1.91 -18.06
N LEU A 27 -4.69 2.54 -16.89
CA LEU A 27 -5.28 1.86 -15.73
C LEU A 27 -6.67 1.29 -16.04
N ALA A 28 -7.43 1.90 -16.95
CA ALA A 28 -8.76 1.42 -17.35
C ALA A 28 -8.71 0.06 -18.04
N TRP A 29 -7.57 -0.30 -18.63
CA TRP A 29 -7.35 -1.56 -19.35
C TRP A 29 -6.60 -2.58 -18.51
N ARG A 30 -6.23 -2.25 -17.28
CA ARG A 30 -5.53 -3.16 -16.39
C ARG A 30 -6.47 -4.30 -16.01
N SER A 31 -6.01 -5.54 -16.18
CA SER A 31 -6.80 -6.69 -15.74
C SER A 31 -7.06 -6.60 -14.24
N CYS A 32 -8.34 -6.62 -13.87
CA CYS A 32 -8.73 -6.70 -12.47
C CYS A 32 -8.56 -8.14 -11.98
N ARG A 33 -8.07 -8.29 -10.74
CA ARG A 33 -8.07 -9.59 -10.06
C ARG A 33 -9.52 -10.01 -9.82
N ALA A 34 -9.86 -11.26 -10.13
CA ALA A 34 -11.16 -11.81 -9.76
C ALA A 34 -11.33 -11.77 -8.22
N PRO A 35 -12.51 -11.39 -7.72
CA PRO A 35 -12.75 -11.34 -6.27
C PRO A 35 -12.58 -12.73 -5.63
N GLN A 36 -12.08 -12.75 -4.39
CA GLN A 36 -11.95 -13.96 -3.58
C GLN A 36 -12.85 -13.82 -2.35
N TYR A 37 -14.17 -13.76 -2.59
CA TYR A 37 -15.17 -13.41 -1.58
C TYR A 37 -15.07 -14.21 -0.27
N GLN A 38 -14.75 -15.50 -0.35
CA GLN A 38 -14.57 -16.32 0.86
C GLN A 38 -13.40 -15.81 1.72
N ALA A 39 -12.22 -15.65 1.12
CA ALA A 39 -11.03 -15.18 1.82
C ALA A 39 -11.20 -13.74 2.32
N GLU A 40 -11.86 -12.88 1.54
CA GLU A 40 -12.21 -11.51 1.93
C GLU A 40 -13.14 -11.51 3.17
N SER A 41 -14.19 -12.33 3.18
CA SER A 41 -15.12 -12.45 4.30
C SER A 41 -14.45 -12.98 5.57
N GLU A 42 -13.62 -14.02 5.45
CA GLU A 42 -12.86 -14.59 6.57
C GLU A 42 -11.95 -13.54 7.22
N VAL A 43 -11.25 -12.74 6.41
CA VAL A 43 -10.41 -11.63 6.89
C VAL A 43 -11.23 -10.55 7.58
N LEU A 44 -12.41 -10.19 7.05
CA LEU A 44 -13.26 -9.18 7.69
C LEU A 44 -13.71 -9.62 9.09
N VAL A 45 -14.08 -10.90 9.26
CA VAL A 45 -14.43 -11.48 10.56
C VAL A 45 -13.22 -11.50 11.50
N GLU A 46 -12.03 -11.84 11.00
CA GLU A 46 -10.79 -11.80 11.77
C GLU A 46 -10.49 -10.40 12.29
N LEU A 47 -10.54 -9.39 11.42
CA LEU A 47 -10.30 -7.98 11.75
C LEU A 47 -11.33 -7.46 12.77
N ALA A 48 -12.61 -7.80 12.63
CA ALA A 48 -13.64 -7.44 13.61
C ALA A 48 -13.33 -8.02 15.00
N ARG A 49 -12.84 -9.26 15.08
CA ARG A 49 -12.41 -9.86 16.34
C ARG A 49 -11.15 -9.21 16.90
N GLN A 50 -10.23 -8.75 16.04
CA GLN A 50 -9.02 -8.06 16.48
C GLN A 50 -9.33 -6.67 17.03
N LEU A 51 -10.28 -5.96 16.44
CA LEU A 51 -10.77 -4.67 16.95
C LEU A 51 -11.23 -4.76 18.41
N ILE A 52 -11.83 -5.88 18.81
CA ILE A 52 -12.30 -6.09 20.19
C ILE A 52 -11.14 -6.44 21.12
N ARG A 53 -10.18 -7.27 20.66
CA ARG A 53 -9.12 -7.82 21.50
C ARG A 53 -7.90 -6.90 21.63
N SER A 54 -7.54 -6.23 20.55
CA SER A 54 -6.35 -5.40 20.43
C SER A 54 -6.59 -4.29 19.39
N PRO A 55 -7.38 -3.25 19.74
CA PRO A 55 -7.62 -2.12 18.84
C PRO A 55 -6.32 -1.45 18.36
N ALA A 56 -5.30 -1.39 19.22
CA ALA A 56 -4.03 -0.73 18.91
C ALA A 56 -3.26 -1.41 17.76
N SER A 57 -3.45 -2.71 17.53
CA SER A 57 -2.75 -3.44 16.46
C SER A 57 -3.56 -3.55 15.17
N ILE A 58 -4.76 -2.97 15.08
CA ILE A 58 -5.67 -3.22 13.95
C ILE A 58 -5.12 -2.72 12.62
N LEU A 59 -4.42 -1.58 12.61
CA LEU A 59 -3.92 -0.98 11.36
C LEU A 59 -2.80 -1.82 10.74
N GLU A 60 -1.93 -2.39 11.56
CA GLU A 60 -0.90 -3.34 11.13
C GLU A 60 -1.54 -4.61 10.54
N HIS A 61 -2.51 -5.19 11.25
CA HIS A 61 -3.21 -6.39 10.80
C HIS A 61 -4.00 -6.14 9.49
N LEU A 62 -4.57 -4.94 9.34
CA LEU A 62 -5.25 -4.54 8.11
C LEU A 62 -4.26 -4.45 6.93
N ALA A 63 -3.11 -3.81 7.12
CA ALA A 63 -2.09 -3.69 6.08
C ALA A 63 -1.59 -5.08 5.64
N ASP A 64 -1.31 -5.97 6.60
CA ASP A 64 -0.88 -7.35 6.32
C ASP A 64 -1.95 -8.15 5.57
N ALA A 65 -3.22 -8.04 5.98
CA ALA A 65 -4.32 -8.72 5.32
C ALA A 65 -4.49 -8.28 3.87
N VAL A 66 -4.38 -6.97 3.59
CA VAL A 66 -4.46 -6.42 2.23
C VAL A 66 -3.26 -6.88 1.39
N MET A 67 -2.04 -6.87 1.93
CA MET A 67 -0.88 -7.40 1.19
C MET A 67 -1.10 -8.86 0.78
N ARG A 68 -1.61 -9.70 1.71
CA ARG A 68 -1.88 -11.12 1.48
C ARG A 68 -3.00 -11.33 0.44
N LEU A 69 -4.13 -10.64 0.56
CA LEU A 69 -5.28 -10.79 -0.35
C LEU A 69 -4.99 -10.24 -1.76
N CYS A 70 -4.34 -9.07 -1.83
CA CYS A 70 -4.05 -8.42 -3.10
C CYS A 70 -2.79 -8.95 -3.78
N ARG A 71 -1.96 -9.73 -3.07
CA ARG A 71 -0.60 -10.15 -3.48
C ARG A 71 0.28 -8.94 -3.83
N GLY A 72 0.16 -7.88 -3.03
CA GLY A 72 0.97 -6.67 -3.16
C GLY A 72 2.29 -6.79 -2.42
N GLY A 73 3.34 -6.11 -2.91
CA GLY A 73 4.63 -6.04 -2.21
C GLY A 73 4.64 -5.04 -1.04
N SER A 74 3.60 -4.23 -0.91
CA SER A 74 3.43 -3.23 0.14
C SER A 74 1.96 -2.89 0.31
N ALA A 75 1.57 -2.44 1.51
CA ALA A 75 0.30 -1.79 1.79
C ALA A 75 0.50 -0.63 2.77
N GLY A 76 -0.45 0.31 2.79
CA GLY A 76 -0.45 1.43 3.71
C GLY A 76 -1.88 1.81 4.07
N VAL A 77 -2.05 2.37 5.27
CA VAL A 77 -3.32 2.93 5.73
C VAL A 77 -3.16 4.43 5.86
N SER A 78 -3.96 5.18 5.13
CA SER A 78 -4.04 6.64 5.27
C SER A 78 -5.21 6.98 6.18
N LEU A 79 -4.94 7.71 7.26
CA LEU A 79 -5.96 8.25 8.14
C LEU A 79 -6.20 9.71 7.77
N ILE A 80 -7.47 10.09 7.71
CA ILE A 80 -7.85 11.50 7.61
C ILE A 80 -7.90 12.01 9.04
N ASP A 81 -7.06 13.00 9.32
CA ASP A 81 -7.07 13.75 10.58
C ASP A 81 -7.67 15.14 10.31
N GLU A 82 -8.46 15.62 11.25
CA GLU A 82 -8.99 16.99 11.25
C GLU A 82 -7.88 18.03 11.46
N HIS A 83 -6.78 17.61 12.09
CA HIS A 83 -5.55 18.36 12.17
C HIS A 83 -4.71 18.09 10.92
N ARG A 84 -4.86 18.96 9.91
CA ARG A 84 -4.05 18.94 8.68
C ARG A 84 -2.58 19.22 9.01
N GLY A 85 -1.83 18.23 9.52
CA GLY A 85 -0.37 18.26 9.65
C GLY A 85 0.20 19.60 10.14
N GLU A 86 -0.47 20.28 11.07
CA GLU A 86 0.07 21.46 11.73
C GLU A 86 1.16 20.91 12.65
N ALA A 87 2.43 21.15 12.29
CA ALA A 87 3.56 20.71 13.08
C ALA A 87 3.45 21.33 14.48
N LEU A 88 3.30 20.47 15.50
CA LEU A 88 3.46 20.86 16.91
C LEU A 88 4.92 21.25 17.19
#